data_AF-A0A6G3ZA43-F1
#
_entry.id   AF-A0A6G3ZA43-F1
#
_cell.length_a   1.000
_cell.length_b   1.000
_cell.length_c   1.000
_cell.angle_alpha   90.00
_cell.angle_beta   90.00
_cell.angle_gamma   90.00
#
_symmetry.space_group_name_H-M   'P 1'
#
loop_
_entity.id
_entity.type
_entity.pdbx_description
1 polymer ?
#
loop_
_entity_poly.entity_id
_entity_poly.type
_entity_poly.pdbx_seq_one_letter_code
_entity_poly.pdbx_strand_id
1 'polypeptide(L)' 'FMAHFYEALAQPETTKAEAFRQAQLALMQDPQFSTPYYWSPFVMVGNWL' A
#
# COMPACT_ATOMS: atom_id res chain seq x y z
N PHE A 1 5.65 3.68 -2.63
CA PHE A 1 4.76 2.55 -2.31
C PHE A 1 5.30 1.68 -1.19
N MET A 2 6.43 0.97 -1.37
CA MET A 2 6.91 -0.02 -0.39
C MET A 2 7.25 0.57 1.00
N ALA A 3 7.75 1.81 1.08
CA ALA A 3 7.97 2.48 2.36
C ALA A 3 6.66 2.56 3.17
N HIS A 4 5.61 3.14 2.59
CA HIS A 4 4.28 3.22 3.23
C HIS A 4 3.67 1.85 3.54
N PHE A 5 3.92 0.84 2.71
CA PHE A 5 3.45 -0.52 2.99
C PHE A 5 4.08 -1.09 4.26
N TYR A 6 5.39 -0.99 4.42
CA TYR A 6 6.07 -1.48 5.62
C TYR A 6 5.79 -0.63 6.86
N GLU A 7 5.60 0.68 6.69
CA GLU A 7 5.13 1.57 7.76
C GLU A 7 3.74 1.16 8.27
N ALA A 8 2.80 0.88 7.36
CA ALA A 8 1.46 0.41 7.72
C ALA A 8 1.49 -1.01 8.31
N LEU A 9 2.31 -1.90 7.77
CA LEU A 9 2.44 -3.28 8.25
C LEU A 9 3.09 -3.37 9.65
N ALA A 10 3.91 -2.38 10.01
CA ALA A 10 4.50 -2.31 11.34
C ALA A 10 3.47 -1.92 12.42
N GLN A 11 2.28 -1.45 12.04
CA GLN A 11 1.22 -1.11 12.99
C GLN A 11 0.60 -2.39 13.57
N PRO A 12 0.35 -2.44 14.89
CA PRO A 12 -0.37 -3.54 15.51
C PRO A 12 -1.71 -3.80 14.82
N GLU A 13 -2.13 -5.06 14.77
CA GLU A 13 -3.44 -5.49 14.25
C GLU A 13 -3.71 -5.18 12.77
N THR A 14 -2.70 -4.71 12.02
CA THR A 14 -2.85 -4.41 10.59
C THR A 14 -2.58 -5.65 9.75
N THR A 15 -3.57 -6.08 8.97
CA THR A 15 -3.39 -7.17 8.01
C THR A 15 -2.54 -6.71 6.82
N LYS A 16 -1.91 -7.65 6.13
CA LYS A 16 -1.13 -7.33 4.91
C LYS A 16 -2.01 -6.67 3.85
N ALA A 17 -3.27 -7.13 3.71
CA ALA A 17 -4.26 -6.54 2.80
C ALA A 17 -4.54 -5.07 3.12
N GLU A 18 -4.72 -4.75 4.40
CA GLU A 18 -4.98 -3.38 4.83
C GLU A 18 -3.74 -2.49 4.69
N ALA A 19 -2.55 -2.99 5.06
CA ALA A 19 -1.28 -2.27 4.85
C ALA A 19 -1.05 -1.92 3.36
N PHE A 20 -1.39 -2.84 2.46
CA PHE A 20 -1.28 -2.64 1.02
C PHE A 20 -2.25 -1.58 0.51
N ARG A 21 -3.51 -1.63 0.96
CA ARG A 21 -4.52 -0.61 0.64
C ARG A 21 -4.08 0.78 1.14
N GLN A 22 -3.58 0.87 2.36
CA GLN A 22 -3.09 2.13 2.93
C GLN A 22 -1.91 2.70 2.12
N ALA A 23 -0.99 1.85 1.67
CA ALA A 23 0.11 2.26 0.81
C ALA A 23 -0.37 2.78 -0.56
N GLN A 24 -1.41 2.18 -1.16
CA GLN A 24 -2.00 2.68 -2.41
C GLN A 24 -2.65 4.06 -2.19
N LEU A 25 -3.45 4.20 -1.12
CA LEU A 25 -4.12 5.45 -0.79
C LEU A 25 -3.13 6.58 -0.50
N ALA A 26 -2.05 6.31 0.23
CA ALA A 26 -1.00 7.27 0.51
C ALA A 26 -0.39 7.85 -0.79
N LEU A 27 -0.14 6.99 -1.79
CA LEU A 27 0.39 7.43 -3.08
C LEU A 27 -0.64 8.21 -3.90
N MET A 28 -1.92 7.81 -3.86
CA MET A 28 -2.99 8.50 -4.58
C MET A 28 -3.24 9.92 -4.03
N GLN A 29 -2.98 10.13 -2.74
CA GLN A 29 -3.16 11.43 -2.07
C GLN A 29 -1.97 12.38 -2.27
N ASP A 30 -0.79 11.86 -2.63
CA ASP A 30 0.37 12.68 -2.97
C ASP A 30 0.28 13.14 -4.45
N PRO A 31 0.20 14.46 -4.73
CA PRO A 31 0.16 14.96 -6.11
C PRO A 31 1.31 14.46 -6.99
N GLN A 32 2.49 14.23 -6.40
CA GLN A 32 3.68 13.74 -7.11
C GLN A 32 3.55 12.25 -7.51
N PHE A 33 2.79 11.46 -6.75
CA PHE A 33 2.65 10.02 -6.94
C PHE A 33 1.22 9.56 -7.30
N SER A 34 0.32 10.51 -7.52
CA SER A 34 -1.10 10.27 -7.85
C SER A 34 -1.32 9.48 -9.15
N THR A 35 -0.35 9.52 -10.08
CA THR A 35 -0.49 8.83 -11.36
C THR A 35 -0.46 7.30 -11.16
N PRO A 36 -1.29 6.53 -11.89
CA PRO A 36 -1.38 5.07 -11.74
C PRO A 36 -0.04 4.34 -11.84
N TYR A 37 0.91 4.90 -12.57
CA TYR A 37 2.26 4.37 -12.74
C TYR A 37 2.95 4.00 -11.41
N TYR A 38 2.71 4.74 -10.33
CA TYR A 38 3.43 4.55 -9.07
C TYR A 38 2.82 3.49 -8.13
N TRP A 39 1.55 3.11 -8.34
CA TRP A 39 0.82 2.23 -7.42
C TRP A 39 0.13 1.04 -8.10
N SER A 40 -0.23 1.13 -9.38
CA SER A 40 -0.93 0.07 -10.12
C SER A 40 -0.11 -1.19 -10.43
N PRO A 41 1.24 -1.16 -10.55
CA PRO A 41 2.02 -2.37 -10.81
C PRO A 41 2.07 -3.34 -9.64
N PHE A 42 1.76 -2.86 -8.43
CA PHE A 42 1.75 -3.70 -7.25
C PHE A 42 0.42 -4.44 -7.19
N VAL A 43 0.50 -5.77 -7.07
CA VAL A 43 -0.66 -6.66 -6.93
C VAL A 43 -0.34 -7.65 -5.82
N MET A 44 -1.35 -7.95 -5.01
CA MET A 44 -1.24 -8.90 -3.91
C MET A 44 -1.72 -10.29 -4.37
N VAL A 45 -0.89 -11.32 -4.23
CA VAL A 45 -1.16 -12.69 -4.72
C VAL A 45 -0.94 -13.72 -3.62
N GLY A 46 -1.98 -14.47 -3.22
CA GLY A 46 -1.91 -15.48 -2.14
C GLY A 46 -3.04 -15.36 -1.12
N ASN A 47 -2.94 -16.10 -0.01
CA ASN A 47 -3.85 -15.96 1.13
C ASN A 47 -3.23 -15.02 2.17
N TRP A 48 -4.00 -14.00 2.59
CA TRP A 48 -3.48 -12.85 3.37
C TRP A 48 -4.35 -12.48 4.58
N LEU A 49 -5.10 -13.47 5.10
CA LEU A 49 -5.78 -13.43 6.40
C LEU A 49 -4.77 -13.48 7.55
#